data_AF-A0A1T4R6K0-F1
#
_entry.id   AF-A0A1T4R6K0-F1
#
_cell.length_a   1.000
_cell.length_b   1.000
_cell.length_c   1.000
_cell.angle_alpha   90.00
_cell.angle_beta   90.00
_cell.angle_gamma   90.00
#
_symmetry.space_group_name_H-M   'P 1'
#
loop_
_entity.id
_entity.type
_entity.pdbx_description
1 polymer ?
#
loop_
_entity_poly.entity_id
_entity_poly.type
_entity_poly.pdbx_seq_one_letter_code
_entity_poly.pdbx_strand_id
1 'polypeptide(L)'
;MGEIQQWVMEPNYVCGACARSSADKSHLCKPQALKTQSPQRLTTSLSATTPGIEEPSFILTKKMLKKQKKYQKKLAKVLKKQRKLMKKQQALQGKFTELNLALPIEDRHFAQFH
;
A
#
# COMPACT_ATOMS: atom_id res chain seq x y z
N MET A 1 -16.89 2.88 -30.28
CA MET A 1 -15.50 3.39 -30.08
C MET A 1 -14.55 2.24 -29.67
N GLY A 2 -14.48 1.15 -30.44
CA GLY A 2 -13.69 -0.04 -30.07
C GLY A 2 -12.57 -0.39 -31.04
N GLU A 3 -12.62 0.12 -32.28
CA GLU A 3 -11.72 -0.29 -33.35
C GLU A 3 -10.35 0.37 -33.26
N ILE A 4 -10.26 1.67 -32.95
CA ILE A 4 -8.98 2.41 -32.88
C ILE A 4 -7.99 1.80 -31.87
N GLN A 5 -8.48 1.23 -30.77
CA GLN A 5 -7.63 0.59 -29.75
C GLN A 5 -6.96 -0.71 -30.24
N GLN A 6 -7.53 -1.37 -31.26
CA GLN A 6 -6.97 -2.58 -31.86
C GLN A 6 -5.84 -2.28 -32.86
N TRP A 7 -5.83 -1.09 -33.45
CA TRP A 7 -4.85 -0.68 -34.46
C TRP A 7 -3.62 0.00 -33.86
N VAL A 8 -3.64 0.26 -32.54
CA VAL A 8 -2.43 0.64 -31.81
C VAL A 8 -1.58 -0.61 -31.72
N MET A 9 -0.67 -0.78 -32.68
CA MET A 9 0.34 -1.84 -32.66
C MET A 9 0.99 -1.85 -31.28
N GLU A 10 0.92 -2.97 -30.58
CA GLU A 10 1.64 -3.13 -29.33
C GLU A 10 3.14 -2.93 -29.63
N PRO A 11 3.83 -2.04 -28.88
CA PRO A 11 5.24 -1.81 -29.12
C PRO A 11 6.02 -3.07 -28.76
N ASN A 12 6.88 -3.54 -29.66
CA ASN A 12 7.77 -4.68 -29.42
C ASN A 12 9.11 -4.24 -28.81
N TYR A 13 9.45 -2.96 -28.89
CA TYR A 13 10.73 -2.42 -28.45
C TYR A 13 10.59 -1.12 -27.65
N VAL A 14 11.47 -0.94 -26.67
CA VAL A 14 11.66 0.29 -25.90
C VAL A 14 13.11 0.76 -25.98
N CYS A 15 13.37 2.07 -26.06
CA CYS A 15 14.72 2.60 -26.07
C CYS A 15 15.29 2.65 -24.65
N GLY A 16 16.43 2.01 -24.40
CA GLY A 16 17.08 2.04 -23.09
C GLY A 16 17.64 3.41 -22.66
N ALA A 17 17.78 4.37 -23.58
CA ALA A 17 18.29 5.72 -23.27
C ALA A 17 17.21 6.80 -23.16
N CYS A 18 16.20 6.77 -24.04
CA CYS A 18 15.18 7.83 -24.11
C CYS A 18 13.75 7.32 -23.85
N ALA A 19 13.58 6.06 -23.48
CA ALA A 19 12.31 5.42 -23.11
C ALA A 19 11.19 5.48 -24.18
N ARG A 20 11.51 5.85 -25.43
CA ARG A 20 10.55 5.77 -26.55
C ARG A 20 10.21 4.31 -26.85
N SER A 21 8.93 4.04 -27.12
CA SER A 21 8.43 2.71 -27.52
C SER A 21 8.07 2.70 -29.00
N SER A 22 8.34 1.61 -29.70
CA SER A 22 7.99 1.44 -31.12
C SER A 22 7.80 -0.04 -31.45
N ALA A 23 7.04 -0.31 -32.51
CA ALA A 23 6.92 -1.65 -33.07
C ALA A 23 8.22 -2.13 -33.73
N ASP A 24 9.04 -1.19 -34.25
CA ASP A 24 10.28 -1.46 -34.96
C ASP A 24 11.52 -0.90 -34.25
N LYS A 25 12.65 -1.59 -34.42
CA LYS A 25 13.94 -1.22 -33.82
C LYS A 25 14.53 0.06 -34.43
N SER A 26 14.24 0.33 -35.70
CA SER A 26 14.83 1.44 -36.50
C SER A 26 14.48 2.82 -35.98
N HIS A 27 13.38 2.96 -35.23
CA HIS A 27 12.93 4.24 -34.68
C HIS A 27 13.52 4.56 -33.30
N LEU A 28 14.42 3.71 -32.78
CA LEU A 28 14.95 3.81 -31.42
C LEU A 28 16.48 3.91 -31.43
N CYS A 29 17.02 4.84 -30.64
CA CYS A 29 18.47 5.05 -30.54
C CYS A 29 19.21 3.86 -29.90
N LYS A 30 18.53 3.11 -29.00
CA LYS A 30 19.05 1.93 -28.29
C LYS A 30 17.93 0.90 -28.06
N PRO A 31 17.50 0.16 -29.10
CA PRO A 31 16.33 -0.70 -29.02
C PRO A 31 16.55 -1.88 -28.09
N GLN A 32 15.64 -2.05 -27.13
CA GLN A 32 15.56 -3.20 -26.23
C GLN A 32 14.20 -3.87 -26.40
N ALA A 33 14.20 -5.19 -26.62
CA ALA A 33 12.97 -5.95 -26.83
C ALA A 33 12.13 -6.05 -25.54
N LEU A 34 10.83 -5.79 -25.66
CA LEU A 34 9.87 -6.07 -24.60
C LEU A 34 9.56 -7.58 -24.64
N LYS A 35 9.73 -8.28 -23.51
CA LYS A 35 9.30 -9.67 -23.38
C LYS A 35 7.78 -9.69 -23.29
N THR A 36 7.10 -9.89 -24.41
CA THR A 36 5.66 -10.15 -24.46
C THR A 36 5.40 -11.52 -23.81
N GLN A 37 5.25 -11.52 -22.49
CA GLN A 37 4.54 -12.61 -21.84
C GLN A 37 3.10 -12.49 -22.32
N SER A 38 2.57 -13.56 -22.91
CA SER A 38 1.17 -13.66 -23.27
C SER A 38 0.30 -13.19 -22.10
N PRO A 39 -0.88 -12.58 -22.35
CA PRO A 39 -1.76 -12.09 -21.29
C PRO A 39 -2.37 -13.26 -20.52
N GLN A 40 -1.59 -13.90 -19.65
CA GLN A 40 -2.11 -14.76 -18.61
C GLN A 40 -2.55 -13.87 -17.45
N ARG A 41 -3.87 -13.87 -17.24
CA ARG A 41 -4.58 -13.21 -16.16
C ARG A 41 -3.83 -13.37 -14.84
N LEU A 42 -3.75 -12.24 -14.13
CA LEU A 42 -3.44 -12.10 -12.71
C LEU A 42 -3.87 -13.34 -11.89
N THR A 43 -2.91 -14.19 -11.53
CA THR A 43 -3.04 -15.06 -10.37
C THR A 43 -1.83 -14.83 -9.47
N THR A 44 -2.07 -14.03 -8.45
CA THR A 44 -1.14 -13.80 -7.35
C THR A 44 -0.90 -15.12 -6.62
N SER A 45 0.22 -15.78 -6.91
CA SER A 45 0.85 -16.72 -5.97
C SER A 45 2.35 -16.46 -5.95
N LEU A 46 2.77 -15.73 -4.91
CA LEU A 46 4.17 -15.62 -4.53
C LEU A 46 4.60 -16.95 -3.90
N SER A 47 4.97 -17.91 -4.75
CA SER A 47 5.78 -19.05 -4.34
C SER A 47 7.12 -18.94 -5.02
N ALA A 48 8.07 -18.37 -4.28
CA ALA A 48 9.46 -18.28 -4.67
C ALA A 48 10.09 -19.68 -4.65
N THR A 49 10.25 -20.27 -5.84
CA THR A 49 11.25 -21.31 -6.07
C THR A 49 12.30 -20.71 -7.00
N THR A 50 13.48 -20.47 -6.43
CA THR A 50 14.68 -20.07 -7.17
C THR A 50 15.43 -21.34 -7.57
N PRO A 51 15.89 -21.48 -8.83
CA PRO A 51 17.16 -22.12 -9.10
C PRO A 51 18.23 -21.03 -9.15
N GLY A 52 19.36 -21.33 -8.52
CA GLY A 52 20.41 -20.36 -8.21
C GLY A 52 21.10 -19.74 -9.43
N ILE A 53 21.80 -18.63 -9.13
CA ILE A 53 23.17 -18.32 -9.56
C ILE A 53 23.69 -17.24 -8.58
N GLU A 54 24.90 -17.51 -8.09
CA GLU A 54 25.84 -16.91 -7.13
C GLU A 54 25.72 -15.45 -6.57
N GLU A 55 26.21 -15.36 -5.31
CA GLU A 55 26.51 -14.23 -4.39
C GLU A 55 27.15 -12.96 -5.01
N PRO A 56 26.75 -11.74 -4.57
CA PRO A 56 27.28 -11.13 -3.33
C PRO A 56 26.26 -10.27 -2.54
N SER A 57 24.96 -10.50 -2.70
CA SER A 57 23.89 -9.59 -2.24
C SER A 57 23.36 -9.84 -0.82
N PHE A 58 23.80 -10.90 -0.13
CA PHE A 58 23.21 -11.38 1.13
C PHE A 58 23.45 -10.49 2.36
N ILE A 59 24.49 -9.64 2.36
CA ILE A 59 24.80 -8.78 3.53
C ILE A 59 23.96 -7.49 3.54
N LEU A 60 23.71 -6.89 2.37
CA LEU A 60 22.87 -5.69 2.26
C LEU A 60 21.42 -6.01 2.64
N THR A 61 20.94 -7.21 2.32
CA THR A 61 19.59 -7.67 2.68
C THR A 61 19.43 -7.91 4.20
N LYS A 62 20.43 -8.47 4.90
CA LYS A 62 20.34 -8.70 6.37
C LYS A 62 20.28 -7.40 7.18
N LYS A 63 21.06 -6.38 6.80
CA LYS A 63 21.00 -5.04 7.45
C LYS A 63 19.67 -4.35 7.15
N MET A 64 19.16 -4.44 5.93
CA MET A 64 17.83 -3.93 5.57
C MET A 64 16.71 -4.66 6.33
N LEU A 65 16.78 -5.99 6.47
CA LEU A 65 15.82 -6.81 7.21
C LEU A 65 15.78 -6.44 8.70
N LYS A 66 16.95 -6.21 9.33
CA LYS A 66 17.01 -5.74 10.73
C LYS A 66 16.37 -4.36 10.90
N LYS A 67 16.59 -3.43 9.96
CA LYS A 67 15.94 -2.10 9.95
C LYS A 67 14.42 -2.23 9.80
N GLN A 68 13.95 -3.06 8.87
CA GLN A 68 12.53 -3.35 8.65
C GLN A 68 11.86 -3.93 9.90
N LYS A 69 12.47 -4.93 10.55
CA LYS A 69 11.97 -5.53 11.80
C LYS A 69 11.90 -4.52 12.95
N LYS A 70 12.91 -3.64 13.06
CA LYS A 70 12.91 -2.54 14.06
C LYS A 70 11.78 -1.56 13.80
N TYR A 71 11.54 -1.19 12.53
CA TYR A 71 10.43 -0.34 12.12
C TYR A 71 9.07 -0.99 12.45
N GLN A 72 8.87 -2.26 12.10
CA GLN A 72 7.66 -3.01 12.44
C GLN A 72 7.43 -3.08 13.96
N LYS A 73 8.48 -3.30 14.77
CA LYS A 73 8.36 -3.27 16.24
C LYS A 73 7.95 -1.90 16.78
N LYS A 74 8.42 -0.80 16.17
CA LYS A 74 7.97 0.56 16.51
C LYS A 74 6.50 0.74 16.17
N LEU A 75 6.06 0.34 14.97
CA LEU A 75 4.65 0.39 14.57
C LEU A 75 3.76 -0.41 15.53
N ALA A 76 4.15 -1.62 15.90
CA ALA A 76 3.40 -2.45 16.85
C ALA A 76 3.26 -1.76 18.23
N LYS A 77 4.31 -1.07 18.70
CA LYS A 77 4.24 -0.28 19.94
C LYS A 77 3.27 0.90 19.83
N VAL A 78 3.23 1.59 18.69
CA VAL A 78 2.28 2.69 18.44
C VAL A 78 0.84 2.16 18.43
N LEU A 79 0.57 1.06 17.72
CA LEU A 79 -0.77 0.44 17.70
C LEU A 79 -1.22 -0.01 19.10
N LYS A 80 -0.30 -0.55 19.92
CA LYS A 80 -0.59 -0.90 21.32
C LYS A 80 -0.96 0.34 22.15
N LYS A 81 -0.30 1.48 21.93
CA LYS A 81 -0.63 2.76 22.58
C LYS A 81 -2.00 3.26 22.13
N GLN A 82 -2.28 3.29 20.82
CA GLN A 82 -3.58 3.71 20.28
C GLN A 82 -4.73 2.86 20.84
N ARG A 83 -4.60 1.52 20.87
CA ARG A 83 -5.62 0.64 21.49
C ARG A 83 -5.84 0.95 22.98
N LYS A 84 -4.77 1.16 23.74
CA LYS A 84 -4.89 1.50 25.18
C LYS A 84 -5.58 2.84 25.37
N LEU A 85 -5.24 3.83 24.56
CA LEU A 85 -5.86 5.15 24.61
C LEU A 85 -7.35 5.06 24.27
N MET A 86 -7.70 4.33 23.22
CA MET A 86 -9.10 4.14 22.82
C MET A 86 -9.92 3.43 23.90
N LYS A 87 -9.38 2.38 24.55
CA LYS A 87 -10.04 1.75 25.71
C LYS A 87 -10.27 2.71 26.87
N LYS A 88 -9.32 3.60 27.17
CA LYS A 88 -9.49 4.63 28.20
C LYS A 88 -10.58 5.62 27.82
N GLN A 89 -10.59 6.07 26.56
CA GLN A 89 -11.63 6.97 26.05
C GLN A 89 -13.00 6.32 26.16
N GLN A 90 -13.14 5.06 25.77
CA GLN A 90 -14.40 4.32 25.89
C GLN A 90 -14.86 4.18 27.35
N ALA A 91 -13.95 3.88 28.28
CA ALA A 91 -14.28 3.80 29.70
C ALA A 91 -14.72 5.16 30.28
N LEU A 92 -14.07 6.25 29.86
CA LEU A 92 -14.47 7.60 30.25
C LEU A 92 -15.81 8.00 29.64
N GLN A 93 -16.07 7.64 28.38
CA GLN A 93 -17.36 7.84 27.74
C GLN A 93 -18.47 7.07 28.47
N GLY A 94 -18.23 5.82 28.86
CA GLY A 94 -19.18 5.04 29.67
C GLY A 94 -19.54 5.76 30.97
N LYS A 95 -18.53 6.21 31.73
CA LYS A 95 -18.76 6.98 32.97
C LYS A 95 -19.47 8.31 32.72
N PHE A 96 -19.14 9.01 31.63
CA PHE A 96 -19.82 10.24 31.26
C PHE A 96 -21.29 9.97 30.93
N THR A 97 -21.58 8.91 30.18
CA THR A 97 -22.95 8.49 29.87
C THR A 97 -23.71 8.09 31.13
N GLU A 98 -23.08 7.37 32.06
CA GLU A 98 -23.68 7.03 33.36
C GLU A 98 -24.01 8.28 34.17
N LEU A 99 -23.09 9.25 34.26
CA LEU A 99 -23.32 10.52 34.96
C LEU A 99 -24.40 11.37 34.27
N ASN A 100 -24.39 11.41 32.93
CA ASN A 100 -25.39 12.15 32.15
C ASN A 100 -26.79 11.51 32.27
N LEU A 101 -26.87 10.18 32.38
CA LEU A 101 -28.12 9.45 32.62
C LEU A 101 -28.58 9.55 34.09
N ALA A 102 -27.65 9.58 35.04
CA ALA A 102 -27.92 9.69 36.47
C ALA A 102 -28.30 11.12 36.90
N LEU A 103 -27.96 12.13 36.10
CA LEU A 103 -28.56 13.45 36.21
C LEU A 103 -29.95 13.38 35.55
N PRO A 104 -31.05 13.41 36.32
CA PRO A 104 -32.33 13.69 35.71
C PRO A 104 -32.24 15.07 35.08
N ILE A 105 -32.99 15.24 34.02
CA ILE A 105 -33.15 16.48 33.27
C ILE A 105 -33.91 17.49 34.15
N GLU A 106 -33.35 17.90 35.29
CA GLU A 106 -33.87 18.99 36.15
C GLU A 106 -33.15 20.30 35.82
N ASP A 107 -32.78 20.49 34.55
CA ASP A 107 -32.26 21.76 34.03
C ASP A 107 -32.54 21.92 32.52
N ARG A 108 -33.67 21.39 32.04
CA ARG A 108 -34.21 21.80 30.72
C ARG A 108 -35.14 23.01 30.77
N HIS A 109 -35.40 23.58 31.94
CA HIS A 109 -36.22 24.78 32.07
C HIS A 109 -35.48 26.10 31.84
N PHE A 110 -34.14 26.11 31.79
CA PHE A 110 -33.38 27.36 31.65
C PHE A 110 -33.02 27.76 30.21
N ALA A 111 -33.33 26.91 29.21
CA ALA A 111 -33.02 27.19 27.80
C ALA A 111 -34.22 27.66 26.96
N GLN A 112 -35.35 28.01 27.59
CA GLN A 112 -36.57 28.46 26.88
C GLN A 112 -36.97 29.91 27.18
N PHE A 113 -36.21 30.64 28.00
CA PHE A 113 -36.41 32.07 28.25
C PHE A 113 -35.18 32.87 27.84
N HIS A 114 -34.98 33.06 26.54
CA HIS A 114 -34.30 34.23 25.99
C HIS A 114 -34.61 34.46 24.52
#